data_AF-A0A368VHF2-F1
#
_entry.id   AF-A0A368VHF2-F1
#
_cell.length_a   1.000
_cell.length_b   1.000
_cell.length_c   1.000
_cell.angle_alpha   90.00
_cell.angle_beta   90.00
_cell.angle_gamma   90.00
#
_symmetry.space_group_name_H-M   'P 1'
#
loop_
_entity.id
_entity.type
_entity.pdbx_description
1 polymer ?
#
loop_
_entity_poly.entity_id
_entity_poly.type
_entity_poly.pdbx_seq_one_letter_code
_entity_poly.pdbx_strand_id
1 'polypeptide(L)'
;MEWLIAWWDGLELWLVQLPYPLLVTLMLVVLLPLCWGVARVLDRGIDEVSARVTRVRGAQPPPGRQDPPGERRDPHETTARDHGA
;
A
#
# COMPACT_ATOMS: atom_id res chain seq x y z
N MET A 1 -26.12 -0.17 28.71
CA MET A 1 -26.57 0.20 27.35
C MET A 1 -27.40 1.48 27.38
N GLU A 2 -28.16 1.73 28.45
CA GLU A 2 -28.91 2.98 28.70
C GLU A 2 -28.13 4.28 28.44
N TRP A 3 -26.83 4.34 28.78
CA TRP A 3 -26.03 5.55 28.56
C TRP A 3 -25.88 5.91 27.07
N LEU A 4 -25.81 4.91 26.20
CA LEU A 4 -25.76 5.09 24.75
C LEU A 4 -27.10 5.59 24.22
N ILE A 5 -28.21 5.08 24.78
CA ILE A 5 -29.57 5.46 24.42
C ILE A 5 -29.83 6.92 24.80
N ALA A 6 -29.46 7.34 26.02
CA ALA A 6 -29.64 8.72 26.46
C ALA A 6 -28.80 9.72 25.64
N TRP A 7 -27.60 9.33 25.24
CA TRP A 7 -26.76 10.15 24.36
C TRP A 7 -27.31 10.21 22.93
N TRP A 8 -27.82 9.09 22.41
CA TRP A 8 -28.46 9.01 21.11
C TRP A 8 -29.77 9.81 21.06
N ASP A 9 -30.58 9.77 22.12
CA ASP A 9 -31.81 10.57 22.25
C ASP A 9 -31.52 12.08 22.17
N GLY A 10 -30.44 12.53 22.82
CA GLY A 10 -29.95 13.90 22.67
C GLY A 10 -29.50 14.24 21.25
N LEU A 11 -28.86 13.29 20.55
CA LEU A 11 -28.48 13.44 19.15
C LEU A 11 -29.71 13.50 18.24
N GLU A 12 -30.71 12.66 18.49
CA GLU A 12 -31.98 12.59 17.76
C GLU A 12 -32.74 13.89 17.89
N LEU A 13 -32.89 14.42 19.11
CA LEU A 13 -33.51 15.73 19.36
C LEU A 13 -32.79 16.87 18.63
N TRP A 14 -31.46 16.85 18.62
CA TRP A 14 -30.67 17.84 17.90
C TRP A 14 -30.86 17.73 16.37
N LEU A 15 -30.83 16.51 15.82
CA LEU A 15 -31.05 16.24 14.40
C LEU A 15 -32.47 16.63 13.94
N VAL A 16 -33.49 16.33 14.75
CA VAL A 16 -34.90 16.64 14.41
C VAL A 16 -35.19 18.14 14.46
N GLN A 17 -34.52 18.88 15.34
CA GLN A 17 -34.66 20.34 15.40
C GLN A 17 -33.84 21.08 14.34
N LEU A 18 -32.93 20.40 13.63
CA LEU A 18 -32.14 21.00 12.56
C LEU A 18 -33.03 21.24 11.33
N PRO A 19 -32.98 22.44 10.70
CA PRO A 19 -33.66 22.67 9.44
C PRO A 19 -33.00 21.83 8.33
N TYR A 20 -33.79 21.44 7.33
CA TYR A 20 -33.38 20.58 6.21
C TYR A 20 -31.97 20.85 5.61
N PRO A 21 -31.57 22.10 5.28
CA PRO A 21 -30.24 22.35 4.72
C PRO A 21 -29.11 21.99 5.68
N LEU A 22 -29.29 22.18 7.00
CA LEU A 22 -28.29 21.84 8.00
C LEU A 22 -28.10 20.32 8.11
N LEU A 23 -29.17 19.52 7.98
CA LEU A 23 -29.06 18.05 7.92
C LEU A 23 -28.24 17.58 6.70
N VAL A 24 -28.48 18.18 5.53
CA VAL A 24 -27.73 17.87 4.30
C VAL A 24 -26.26 18.27 4.44
N THR A 25 -25.99 19.47 4.97
CA THR A 25 -24.61 19.91 5.23
C THR A 25 -23.91 18.99 6.22
N LEU A 26 -24.59 18.57 7.30
CA LEU A 26 -24.02 17.64 8.26
C LEU A 26 -23.71 16.30 7.60
N MET A 27 -24.60 15.78 6.75
CA MET A 27 -24.33 14.57 5.98
C MET A 27 -23.13 14.78 5.05
N LEU A 28 -23.02 15.91 4.36
CA LEU A 28 -21.85 16.21 3.54
C LEU A 28 -20.56 16.33 4.35
N VAL A 29 -20.61 16.90 5.55
CA VAL A 29 -19.44 17.11 6.42
C VAL A 29 -19.06 15.87 7.21
N VAL A 30 -19.98 14.93 7.44
CA VAL A 30 -19.70 13.71 8.21
C VAL A 30 -19.58 12.50 7.31
N LEU A 31 -20.55 12.26 6.42
CA LEU A 31 -20.61 11.06 5.60
C LEU A 31 -19.52 11.03 4.52
N LEU A 32 -19.23 12.16 3.84
CA LEU A 32 -18.15 12.20 2.85
C LEU A 32 -16.78 11.92 3.48
N PRO A 33 -16.34 12.60 4.55
CA PRO A 33 -15.06 12.29 5.16
C PRO A 33 -15.06 10.95 5.89
N LEU A 34 -16.21 10.45 6.37
CA LEU A 34 -16.29 9.09 6.90
C LEU A 34 -16.04 8.06 5.80
N CYS A 35 -16.71 8.20 4.65
CA CYS A 35 -16.51 7.34 3.48
C CYS A 35 -15.07 7.43 2.97
N TRP A 36 -14.57 8.64 2.80
CA TRP A 36 -13.19 8.90 2.36
C TRP A 36 -12.17 8.39 3.38
N GLY A 37 -12.44 8.55 4.67
CA GLY A 37 -11.61 8.09 5.77
C GLY A 37 -11.55 6.56 5.80
N VAL A 38 -12.68 5.88 5.69
CA VAL A 38 -12.75 4.42 5.59
C VAL A 38 -11.97 3.92 4.37
N ALA A 39 -12.18 4.52 3.19
CA ALA A 39 -11.42 4.18 1.99
C ALA A 39 -9.90 4.35 2.22
N ARG A 40 -9.48 5.48 2.79
CA ARG A 40 -8.06 5.73 3.13
C ARG A 40 -7.49 4.73 4.13
N VAL A 41 -8.28 4.32 5.11
CA VAL A 41 -7.87 3.33 6.11
C VAL A 41 -7.71 1.97 5.46
N LEU A 42 -8.60 1.59 4.54
CA LEU A 42 -8.46 0.36 3.76
C LEU A 42 -7.22 0.42 2.87
N ASP A 43 -7.02 1.49 2.12
CA ASP A 43 -5.85 1.65 1.24
C ASP A 43 -4.55 1.56 2.05
N ARG A 44 -4.47 2.26 3.19
CA ARG A 44 -3.32 2.15 4.10
C ARG A 44 -3.16 0.77 4.70
N GLY A 45 -4.26 0.13 5.09
CA GLY A 45 -4.25 -1.23 5.61
C GLY A 45 -3.73 -2.22 4.58
N ILE A 46 -4.12 -2.08 3.32
CA ILE A 46 -3.65 -2.91 2.20
C ILE A 46 -2.16 -2.67 1.95
N ASP A 47 -1.70 -1.41 1.92
CA ASP A 47 -0.29 -1.08 1.75
C ASP A 47 0.57 -1.65 2.88
N GLU A 48 0.11 -1.54 4.13
CA GLU A 48 0.83 -2.01 5.31
C GLU A 48 0.85 -3.55 5.38
N VAL A 49 -0.26 -4.20 5.02
CA VAL A 49 -0.32 -5.66 4.86
C VAL A 49 0.58 -6.12 3.72
N SER A 50 0.57 -5.43 2.57
CA SER A 50 1.41 -5.75 1.40
C SER A 50 2.89 -5.59 1.71
N ALA A 51 3.29 -4.52 2.39
CA ALA A 51 4.66 -4.30 2.84
C ALA A 51 5.11 -5.39 3.81
N ARG A 52 4.23 -5.81 4.74
CA ARG A 52 4.51 -6.88 5.70
C ARG A 52 4.59 -8.26 5.02
N VAL A 53 3.74 -8.54 4.04
CA VAL A 53 3.77 -9.76 3.22
C VAL A 53 5.02 -9.80 2.34
N THR A 54 5.41 -8.69 1.71
CA THR A 54 6.66 -8.58 0.95
C THR A 54 7.87 -8.76 1.84
N ARG A 55 7.86 -8.24 3.08
CA ARG A 55 8.95 -8.49 4.03
C ARG A 55 9.09 -9.96 4.41
N VAL A 56 7.98 -10.68 4.51
CA VAL A 56 7.96 -12.14 4.75
C VAL A 56 8.37 -12.92 3.50
N ARG A 57 8.01 -12.46 2.29
CA ARG A 57 8.41 -13.07 1.01
C ARG A 57 9.84 -12.73 0.57
N GLY A 58 10.38 -11.61 1.02
CA GLY A 58 11.77 -11.19 0.81
C GLY A 58 12.80 -12.01 1.59
N ALA A 59 12.36 -12.97 2.40
CA ALA A 59 13.21 -14.00 2.99
C ALA A 59 13.47 -15.19 2.05
N GLN A 60 13.08 -15.12 0.76
CA GLN A 60 13.74 -15.92 -0.28
C GLN A 60 14.94 -15.12 -0.79
N PRO A 61 16.18 -15.53 -0.46
CA PRO A 61 17.37 -14.99 -1.11
C PRO A 61 17.17 -15.15 -2.62
N PRO A 62 17.58 -14.16 -3.44
CA PRO A 62 17.66 -14.35 -4.88
C PRO A 62 18.37 -15.69 -5.14
N PRO A 63 17.74 -16.66 -5.84
CA PRO A 63 18.46 -17.86 -6.25
C PRO A 63 19.59 -17.34 -7.12
N GLY A 64 20.81 -17.51 -6.61
CA GLY A 64 22.03 -16.94 -7.18
C GLY A 64 21.98 -17.00 -8.69
N ARG A 65 21.74 -15.83 -9.31
CA ARG A 65 22.13 -15.62 -10.69
C ARG A 65 23.64 -15.53 -10.61
N GLN A 66 24.22 -16.69 -10.83
CA GLN A 66 25.63 -16.98 -10.96
C GLN A 66 26.31 -15.83 -11.70
N ASP A 67 27.41 -15.35 -11.14
CA ASP A 67 28.44 -14.70 -11.94
C ASP A 67 28.69 -15.62 -13.15
N PRO A 68 28.68 -15.10 -14.39
CA PRO A 68 29.05 -15.92 -15.53
C PRO A 68 30.42 -16.55 -15.20
N PRO A 69 30.54 -17.89 -15.28
CA PRO A 69 31.79 -18.56 -14.96
C PRO A 69 32.84 -17.92 -15.86
N GLY A 70 33.90 -17.42 -15.22
CA GLY A 70 34.90 -16.57 -15.81
C GLY A 70 35.10 -16.91 -17.28
N GLU A 71 34.72 -15.95 -18.14
CA GLU A 71 35.32 -15.78 -19.44
C GLU A 71 36.79 -15.43 -19.17
N ARG A 72 37.51 -16.47 -18.74
CA ARG A 72 38.94 -16.56 -18.68
C ARG A 72 39.34 -16.47 -20.14
N ARG A 73 39.48 -15.24 -20.61
CA ARG A 73 40.18 -14.94 -21.86
C ARG A 73 41.63 -15.36 -21.62
N ASP A 74 41.94 -16.56 -22.05
CA ASP A 74 43.29 -17.07 -22.07
C ASP A 74 44.15 -16.15 -22.98
N PRO A 75 45.28 -15.61 -22.50
CA PRO A 75 46.15 -14.72 -23.29
C PRO A 75 46.92 -15.37 -24.45
N HIS A 76 46.51 -16.54 -24.94
CA HIS A 76 47.33 -17.38 -25.81
C HIS A 76 46.58 -17.88 -27.06
N GLU A 77 46.12 -16.98 -27.94
CA GLU A 77 45.65 -17.43 -29.26
C GLU A 77 45.80 -16.40 -30.41
N THR A 78 46.80 -15.51 -30.36
CA THR A 78 47.08 -14.60 -31.50
C THR A 78 48.56 -14.52 -31.86
N THR A 79 49.34 -15.55 -31.54
CA THR A 79 50.73 -15.71 -32.06
C THR A 79 50.79 -16.55 -33.34
N ALA A 80 49.68 -17.10 -33.84
CA ALA A 80 49.74 -18.06 -34.96
C ALA A 80 49.24 -17.56 -36.32
N ARG A 81 48.69 -16.33 -36.44
CA ARG A 81 48.04 -15.89 -37.70
C ARG A 81 48.81 -14.87 -38.55
N ASP A 82 49.95 -14.34 -38.09
CA ASP A 82 50.67 -13.27 -38.82
C ASP A 82 52.03 -13.70 -39.40
N HIS A 83 52.24 -15.01 -39.60
CA HIS A 83 53.29 -15.54 -40.47
C HIS A 83 52.73 -15.74 -41.89
N GLY A 84 52.42 -14.64 -42.58
CA GLY A 84 51.85 -14.69 -43.92
C GLY A 84 51.80 -13.34 -44.63
N ALA A 85 52.96 -12.70 -44.82
CA ALA A 85 53.17 -11.66 -45.82
C ALA A 85 54.65 -11.61 -46.22
#